data_AF-A0A956XTB8-F1
#
_entry.id   AF-A0A956XTB8-F1
#
_cell.length_a   1.000
_cell.length_b   1.000
_cell.length_c   1.000
_cell.angle_alpha   90.00
_cell.angle_beta   90.00
_cell.angle_gamma   90.00
#
_symmetry.space_group_name_H-M   'P 1'
#
loop_
_entity.id
_entity.type
_entity.pdbx_description
1 polymer ?
#
loop_
_entity_poly.entity_id
_entity_poly.type
_entity_poly.pdbx_seq_one_letter_code
_entity_poly.pdbx_strand_id
1 'polypeptide(L)'
;GYTHFQPAQPIVAGHWLMSYVWMLVRDRARLADARTRTAVSPLGSGPLAGHPFGIDRAMLSQELGFASCSQNSLDGVSDRDFAAEALFACALLGVHLSRLGEDIVLYSNPALGFITLDDRYSTGSSIMPQKRNADPMEIARGKAGRLIGNLTGLLTMLKGLPSTYNKDLQDDKQPTFEAFDTLDLLLPVITAIIATLQFNIGKMQAALG
;
A
#
# COMPACT_ATOMS: atom_id res chain seq x y z
N GLY A 1 -10.69 23.31 -9.04
CA GLY A 1 -11.02 22.08 -8.27
C GLY A 1 -12.22 21.42 -8.91
N TYR A 2 -12.38 20.11 -8.73
CA TYR A 2 -13.42 19.32 -9.40
C TYR A 2 -14.32 18.60 -8.40
N THR A 3 -15.61 18.53 -8.72
CA THR A 3 -16.59 17.62 -8.08
C THR A 3 -17.38 16.94 -9.19
N HIS A 4 -17.52 15.61 -9.17
CA HIS A 4 -18.08 14.84 -10.29
C HIS A 4 -17.31 15.04 -11.61
N PHE A 5 -16.02 15.36 -11.50
CA PHE A 5 -15.17 15.77 -12.63
C PHE A 5 -15.67 17.02 -13.38
N GLN A 6 -16.60 17.77 -12.78
CA GLN A 6 -17.03 19.09 -13.26
C GLN A 6 -16.26 20.20 -12.51
N PRO A 7 -15.86 21.28 -13.20
CA PRO A 7 -15.26 22.43 -12.55
C PRO A 7 -16.16 22.96 -11.43
N ALA A 8 -15.57 23.13 -10.25
CA ALA A 8 -16.20 23.71 -9.08
C ALA A 8 -15.44 25.00 -8.70
N GLN A 9 -14.87 25.07 -7.49
CA GLN A 9 -14.15 26.25 -7.04
C GLN A 9 -12.66 26.23 -7.43
N PRO A 10 -12.03 27.40 -7.64
CA PRO A 10 -10.57 27.51 -7.74
C PRO A 10 -9.88 26.99 -6.47
N ILE A 11 -8.80 26.25 -6.66
CA ILE A 11 -7.91 25.79 -5.58
C ILE A 11 -6.47 25.95 -6.06
N VAL A 12 -5.53 26.05 -5.12
CA VAL A 12 -4.10 26.00 -5.45
C VAL A 12 -3.63 24.56 -5.66
N ALA A 13 -2.68 24.34 -6.56
CA ALA A 13 -2.13 23.00 -6.85
C ALA A 13 -1.58 22.30 -5.59
N GLY A 14 -0.97 23.07 -4.69
CA GLY A 14 -0.50 22.55 -3.40
C GLY A 14 -1.62 22.00 -2.53
N HIS A 15 -2.83 22.54 -2.60
CA HIS A 15 -3.98 22.03 -1.85
C HIS A 15 -4.42 20.65 -2.36
N TRP A 16 -4.40 20.46 -3.69
CA TRP A 16 -4.63 19.16 -4.32
C TRP A 16 -3.57 18.13 -3.89
N LEU A 17 -2.27 18.47 -3.99
CA LEU A 17 -1.19 17.57 -3.55
C LEU A 17 -1.30 17.21 -2.05
N MET A 18 -1.59 18.20 -1.19
CA MET A 18 -1.73 17.97 0.25
C MET A 18 -2.90 17.05 0.60
N SER A 19 -3.94 16.97 -0.26
CA SER A 19 -5.03 16.01 -0.05
C SER A 19 -4.53 14.56 -0.03
N TYR A 20 -3.55 14.22 -0.88
CA TYR A 20 -2.90 12.90 -0.90
C TYR A 20 -1.92 12.71 0.24
N VAL A 21 -1.18 13.75 0.64
CA VAL A 21 -0.30 13.68 1.82
C VAL A 21 -1.09 13.23 3.05
N TRP A 22 -2.28 13.78 3.27
CA TRP A 22 -3.12 13.37 4.41
C TRP A 22 -3.61 11.92 4.32
N MET A 23 -3.82 11.38 3.11
CA MET A 23 -4.11 9.95 2.92
C MET A 23 -2.90 9.10 3.32
N LEU A 24 -1.73 9.41 2.78
CA LEU A 24 -0.48 8.69 3.02
C LEU A 24 0.01 8.78 4.48
N VAL A 25 -0.23 9.91 5.16
CA VAL A 25 0.07 10.07 6.59
C VAL A 25 -0.73 9.06 7.42
N ARG A 26 -2.01 8.86 7.08
CA ARG A 26 -2.85 7.86 7.77
C ARG A 26 -2.43 6.44 7.42
N ASP A 27 -2.01 6.17 6.19
CA ASP A 27 -1.50 4.83 5.82
C ASP A 27 -0.21 4.49 6.56
N ARG A 28 0.71 5.46 6.66
CA ARG A 28 1.93 5.33 7.47
C ARG A 28 1.62 5.04 8.93
N ALA A 29 0.62 5.72 9.51
CA ALA A 29 0.18 5.45 10.88
C ALA A 29 -0.35 4.01 11.02
N ARG A 30 -1.20 3.54 10.09
CA ARG A 30 -1.70 2.16 10.10
C ARG A 30 -0.61 1.11 9.99
N LEU A 31 0.39 1.34 9.13
CA LEU A 31 1.55 0.43 9.03
C LEU A 31 2.37 0.40 10.33
N ALA A 32 2.51 1.55 11.00
CA ALA A 32 3.18 1.61 12.30
C ALA A 32 2.39 0.88 13.39
N ASP A 33 1.07 1.01 13.41
CA ASP A 33 0.19 0.31 14.33
C ASP A 33 0.22 -1.20 14.08
N ALA A 34 0.14 -1.63 12.81
CA ALA A 34 0.26 -3.04 12.40
C ALA A 34 1.61 -3.63 12.84
N ARG A 35 2.71 -2.91 12.58
CA ARG A 35 4.06 -3.31 13.03
C ARG A 35 4.11 -3.50 14.56
N THR A 36 3.44 -2.64 15.32
CA THR A 36 3.40 -2.74 16.78
C THR A 36 2.72 -4.04 17.23
N ARG A 37 1.60 -4.42 16.61
CA ARG A 37 0.91 -5.69 16.92
C ARG A 37 1.66 -6.92 16.40
N THR A 38 2.36 -6.82 15.27
CA THR A 38 3.24 -7.89 14.76
C THR A 38 4.45 -8.13 15.65
N ALA A 39 4.84 -7.17 16.50
CA ALA A 39 6.00 -7.27 17.40
C ALA A 39 5.77 -8.17 18.64
N VAL A 40 4.95 -9.22 18.52
CA VAL A 40 4.72 -10.24 19.55
C VAL A 40 5.31 -11.57 19.09
N SER A 41 6.25 -12.12 19.87
CA SER A 41 6.96 -13.35 19.51
C SER A 41 6.11 -14.60 19.74
N PRO A 42 5.88 -15.45 18.72
CA PRO A 42 5.24 -16.75 18.90
C PRO A 42 6.21 -17.83 19.39
N LEU A 43 7.52 -17.54 19.44
CA LEU A 43 8.54 -18.52 19.80
C LEU A 43 8.30 -19.07 21.22
N GLY A 44 8.45 -20.39 21.34
CA GLY A 44 8.16 -21.12 22.58
C GLY A 44 6.72 -21.57 22.76
N SER A 45 5.83 -21.32 21.78
CA SER A 45 4.47 -21.89 21.76
C SER A 45 4.44 -23.40 21.44
N GLY A 46 5.57 -23.97 21.00
CA GLY A 46 5.64 -25.38 20.61
C GLY A 46 4.69 -25.69 19.44
N PRO A 47 4.21 -26.94 19.32
CA PRO A 47 3.20 -27.28 18.32
C PRO A 47 1.83 -26.64 18.60
N LEU A 48 1.45 -26.51 19.88
CA LEU A 48 0.17 -25.93 20.32
C LEU A 48 0.10 -25.67 21.84
N ALA A 49 0.81 -26.45 22.66
CA ALA A 49 0.66 -26.48 24.14
C ALA A 49 1.82 -25.83 24.92
N GLY A 50 2.63 -25.01 24.24
CA GLY A 50 3.85 -24.45 24.83
C GLY A 50 5.04 -25.40 24.77
N HIS A 51 6.14 -24.98 25.39
CA HIS A 51 7.40 -25.71 25.37
C HIS A 51 7.70 -26.37 26.73
N PRO A 52 7.94 -27.69 26.79
CA PRO A 52 7.97 -28.44 28.06
C PRO A 52 9.27 -28.25 28.86
N PHE A 53 10.35 -27.74 28.23
CA PHE A 53 11.68 -27.66 28.86
C PHE A 53 11.97 -26.34 29.59
N GLY A 54 10.94 -25.58 29.95
CA GLY A 54 11.10 -24.38 30.79
C GLY A 54 11.95 -23.27 30.17
N ILE A 55 11.84 -23.07 28.85
CA ILE A 55 12.58 -22.00 28.15
C ILE A 55 12.11 -20.61 28.59
N ASP A 56 13.04 -19.67 28.67
CA ASP A 56 12.73 -18.27 28.94
C ASP A 56 12.24 -17.57 27.67
N ARG A 57 10.91 -17.52 27.49
CA ARG A 57 10.28 -16.87 26.34
C ARG A 57 10.47 -15.35 26.35
N ALA A 58 10.61 -14.73 27.52
CA ALA A 58 10.82 -13.29 27.61
C ALA A 58 12.23 -12.94 27.10
N MET A 59 13.25 -13.65 27.58
CA MET A 59 14.63 -13.55 27.08
C MET A 59 14.68 -13.75 25.56
N LEU A 60 14.09 -14.83 25.04
CA LEU A 60 14.09 -15.12 23.60
C LEU A 60 13.38 -14.02 22.78
N SER A 61 12.25 -13.50 23.27
CA SER A 61 11.55 -12.41 22.58
C SER A 61 12.40 -11.15 22.49
N GLN A 62 13.12 -10.81 23.56
CA GLN A 62 14.01 -9.66 23.61
C GLN A 62 15.24 -9.84 22.70
N GLU A 63 15.87 -11.02 22.72
CA GLU A 63 17.03 -11.32 21.87
C GLU A 63 16.69 -11.24 20.37
N LEU A 64 15.46 -11.59 20.00
CA LEU A 64 14.97 -11.51 18.62
C LEU A 64 14.37 -10.14 18.25
N GLY A 65 14.36 -9.18 19.19
CA GLY A 65 13.86 -7.82 18.96
C GLY A 65 12.33 -7.67 18.92
N PHE A 66 11.59 -8.64 19.46
CA PHE A 66 10.15 -8.51 19.69
C PHE A 66 9.88 -7.66 20.95
N ALA A 67 8.69 -7.06 21.00
CA ALA A 67 8.26 -6.26 22.15
C ALA A 67 7.76 -7.12 23.32
N SER A 68 7.23 -8.32 23.03
CA SER A 68 6.72 -9.26 24.02
C SER A 68 6.61 -10.67 23.44
N CYS A 69 6.18 -11.64 24.25
CA CYS A 69 5.83 -13.00 23.81
C CYS A 69 4.31 -13.22 23.79
N SER A 70 3.83 -14.10 22.91
CA SER A 70 2.41 -14.44 22.82
C SER A 70 1.90 -15.04 24.14
N GLN A 71 0.69 -14.65 24.54
CA GLN A 71 0.11 -15.02 25.83
C GLN A 71 -0.56 -16.41 25.79
N ASN A 72 -0.93 -16.88 24.61
CA ASN A 72 -1.56 -18.17 24.41
C ASN A 72 -0.84 -18.93 23.28
N SER A 73 -0.50 -20.19 23.53
CA SER A 73 0.26 -21.01 22.58
C SER A 73 -0.58 -21.53 21.43
N LEU A 74 -1.89 -21.74 21.61
CA LEU A 74 -2.81 -22.11 20.55
C LEU A 74 -2.92 -20.95 19.56
N ASP A 75 -3.21 -19.77 20.08
CA ASP A 75 -3.30 -18.51 19.33
C ASP A 75 -1.99 -18.20 18.57
N GLY A 76 -0.86 -18.20 19.28
CA GLY A 76 0.44 -17.84 18.70
C GLY A 76 0.92 -18.75 17.57
N VAL A 77 0.34 -19.95 17.38
CA VAL A 77 0.66 -20.84 16.25
C VAL A 77 -0.41 -20.83 15.16
N SER A 78 -1.68 -20.55 15.50
CA SER A 78 -2.80 -20.64 14.56
C SER A 78 -3.22 -19.32 13.94
N ASP A 79 -3.14 -18.20 14.68
CA ASP A 79 -3.71 -16.95 14.19
C ASP A 79 -2.81 -16.25 13.15
N ARG A 80 -3.42 -15.44 12.28
CA ARG A 80 -2.77 -14.72 11.16
C ARG A 80 -3.29 -13.29 11.01
N ASP A 81 -3.86 -12.71 12.07
CA ASP A 81 -4.36 -11.34 12.07
C ASP A 81 -3.27 -10.32 11.66
N PHE A 82 -2.01 -10.55 12.05
CA PHE A 82 -0.88 -9.70 11.69
C PHE A 82 -0.67 -9.62 10.18
N ALA A 83 -0.87 -10.74 9.46
CA ALA A 83 -0.75 -10.79 8.02
C ALA A 83 -1.98 -10.13 7.36
N ALA A 84 -3.19 -10.39 7.86
CA ALA A 84 -4.41 -9.77 7.36
C ALA A 84 -4.40 -8.25 7.55
N GLU A 85 -3.95 -7.76 8.69
CA GLU A 85 -3.86 -6.34 8.99
C GLU A 85 -2.78 -5.65 8.13
N ALA A 86 -1.61 -6.28 7.96
CA ALA A 86 -0.58 -5.78 7.06
C ALA A 86 -1.11 -5.69 5.61
N LEU A 87 -1.79 -6.73 5.12
CA LEU A 87 -2.41 -6.72 3.80
C LEU A 87 -3.49 -5.66 3.67
N PHE A 88 -4.27 -5.41 4.71
CA PHE A 88 -5.25 -4.32 4.72
C PHE A 88 -4.59 -2.95 4.58
N ALA A 89 -3.53 -2.69 5.35
CA ALA A 89 -2.78 -1.45 5.25
C ALA A 89 -2.17 -1.28 3.84
N CYS A 90 -1.60 -2.34 3.27
CA CYS A 90 -1.07 -2.36 1.91
C CYS A 90 -2.16 -2.11 0.84
N ALA A 91 -3.31 -2.78 0.96
CA ALA A 91 -4.43 -2.61 0.03
C ALA A 91 -4.98 -1.18 0.05
N LEU A 92 -5.15 -0.60 1.24
CA LEU A 92 -5.65 0.77 1.38
C LEU A 92 -4.64 1.79 0.83
N LEU A 93 -3.34 1.59 1.08
CA LEU A 93 -2.29 2.38 0.45
C LEU A 93 -2.37 2.28 -1.08
N GLY A 94 -2.53 1.07 -1.63
CA GLY A 94 -2.75 0.84 -3.05
C GLY A 94 -3.95 1.63 -3.60
N VAL A 95 -5.06 1.70 -2.86
CA VAL A 95 -6.24 2.49 -3.23
C VAL A 95 -5.93 4.00 -3.25
N HIS A 96 -5.17 4.52 -2.28
CA HIS A 96 -4.80 5.94 -2.32
C HIS A 96 -3.83 6.25 -3.47
N LEU A 97 -2.89 5.35 -3.77
CA LEU A 97 -2.00 5.47 -4.91
C LEU A 97 -2.75 5.38 -6.25
N SER A 98 -3.79 4.55 -6.34
CA SER A 98 -4.63 4.46 -7.56
C SER A 98 -5.41 5.76 -7.81
N ARG A 99 -5.91 6.41 -6.75
CA ARG A 99 -6.55 7.73 -6.83
C ARG A 99 -5.59 8.82 -7.28
N LEU A 100 -4.34 8.79 -6.81
CA LEU A 100 -3.30 9.69 -7.31
C LEU A 100 -2.98 9.40 -8.78
N GLY A 101 -2.91 8.12 -9.13
CA GLY A 101 -2.68 7.69 -10.51
C GLY A 101 -3.75 8.16 -11.47
N GLU A 102 -5.02 8.09 -11.08
CA GLU A 102 -6.14 8.58 -11.88
C GLU A 102 -6.00 10.08 -12.19
N ASP A 103 -5.77 10.91 -11.17
CA ASP A 103 -5.61 12.34 -11.37
C ASP A 103 -4.38 12.66 -12.24
N ILE A 104 -3.26 11.95 -12.08
CA ILE A 104 -2.09 12.15 -12.94
C ILE A 104 -2.38 11.75 -14.39
N VAL A 105 -3.05 10.62 -14.63
CA VAL A 105 -3.45 10.19 -15.98
C VAL A 105 -4.37 11.24 -16.62
N LEU A 106 -5.34 11.76 -15.87
CA LEU A 106 -6.28 12.76 -16.38
C LEU A 106 -5.58 14.10 -16.64
N TYR A 107 -4.80 14.61 -15.67
CA TYR A 107 -4.19 15.93 -15.77
C TYR A 107 -3.02 16.00 -16.76
N SER A 108 -2.39 14.87 -17.08
CA SER A 108 -1.36 14.76 -18.13
C SER A 108 -1.96 14.58 -19.54
N ASN A 109 -3.25 14.28 -19.65
CA ASN A 109 -3.95 14.23 -20.94
C ASN A 109 -3.91 15.61 -21.62
N PRO A 110 -3.54 15.73 -22.91
CA PRO A 110 -3.47 17.01 -23.62
C PRO A 110 -4.77 17.83 -23.63
N ALA A 111 -5.94 17.19 -23.46
CA ALA A 111 -7.23 17.87 -23.35
C ALA A 111 -7.32 18.76 -22.09
N LEU A 112 -6.71 18.34 -20.98
CA LEU A 112 -6.55 19.16 -19.77
C LEU A 112 -5.19 19.86 -19.74
N GLY A 113 -4.12 19.07 -19.82
CA GLY A 113 -2.74 19.54 -19.96
C GLY A 113 -2.24 20.34 -18.76
N PHE A 114 -2.74 20.06 -17.55
CA PHE A 114 -2.35 20.77 -16.33
C PHE A 114 -0.98 20.36 -15.82
N ILE A 115 -0.54 19.14 -16.14
CA ILE A 115 0.77 18.64 -15.75
C ILE A 115 1.51 18.05 -16.95
N THR A 116 2.84 18.05 -16.86
CA THR A 116 3.74 17.36 -17.79
C THR A 116 4.63 16.42 -17.00
N LEU A 117 4.74 15.19 -17.47
CA LEU A 117 5.59 14.15 -16.89
C LEU A 117 7.03 14.29 -17.40
N ASP A 118 7.98 13.88 -16.57
CA ASP A 118 9.38 13.72 -16.99
C ASP A 118 9.51 12.50 -17.92
N ASP A 119 10.35 12.62 -18.94
CA ASP A 119 10.56 11.56 -19.96
C ASP A 119 11.13 10.28 -19.33
N ARG A 120 11.82 10.36 -18.18
CA ARG A 120 12.34 9.18 -17.47
C ARG A 120 11.26 8.33 -16.82
N TYR A 121 10.08 8.91 -16.57
CA TYR A 121 8.97 8.26 -15.87
C TYR A 121 7.68 8.23 -16.70
N SER A 122 7.82 8.39 -18.01
CA SER A 122 6.73 8.24 -18.98
C SER A 122 7.25 7.52 -20.22
N THR A 123 6.38 6.85 -20.96
CA THR A 123 6.75 6.33 -22.28
C THR A 123 6.32 7.29 -23.38
N GLY A 124 7.14 7.39 -24.43
CA GLY A 124 6.89 8.26 -25.57
C GLY A 124 6.39 7.52 -26.80
N SER A 125 6.08 8.28 -27.85
CA SER A 125 5.88 7.74 -29.20
C SER A 125 7.02 8.20 -30.11
N SER A 126 7.56 7.29 -30.93
CA SER A 126 8.56 7.64 -31.95
C SER A 126 8.02 8.59 -33.03
N ILE A 127 6.71 8.60 -33.26
CA ILE A 127 6.03 9.45 -34.26
C ILE A 127 5.60 10.79 -33.65
N MET A 128 5.26 10.80 -32.37
CA MET A 128 4.77 11.99 -31.66
C MET A 128 5.70 12.31 -30.47
N PRO A 129 6.74 13.15 -30.67
CA PRO A 129 7.76 13.41 -29.65
C PRO A 129 7.22 14.09 -28.39
N GLN A 130 6.08 14.76 -28.48
CA GLN A 130 5.38 15.40 -27.36
C GLN A 130 4.48 14.44 -26.56
N LYS A 131 4.18 13.25 -27.10
CA LYS A 131 3.29 12.29 -26.44
C LYS A 131 4.03 11.63 -25.30
N ARG A 132 3.45 11.73 -24.10
CA ARG A 132 3.91 11.07 -22.87
C ARG A 132 2.76 10.27 -22.29
N ASN A 133 2.99 8.99 -22.03
CA ASN A 133 2.03 8.12 -21.38
C ASN A 133 2.38 8.00 -19.90
N ALA A 134 1.38 7.99 -19.03
CA ALA A 134 1.57 7.91 -17.58
C ALA A 134 1.65 6.44 -17.11
N ASP A 135 2.40 5.58 -17.82
CA ASP A 135 2.36 4.12 -17.63
C ASP A 135 2.60 3.69 -16.17
N PRO A 136 3.56 4.27 -15.42
CA PRO A 136 3.74 3.87 -14.02
C PRO A 136 2.52 4.16 -13.14
N MET A 137 1.78 5.23 -13.43
CA MET A 137 0.56 5.59 -12.71
C MET A 137 -0.62 4.69 -13.10
N GLU A 138 -0.69 4.26 -14.36
CA GLU A 138 -1.65 3.25 -14.81
C GLU A 138 -1.36 1.89 -14.17
N ILE A 139 -0.09 1.50 -14.07
CA ILE A 139 0.37 0.30 -13.37
C ILE A 139 0.00 0.39 -11.89
N ALA A 140 0.25 1.52 -11.22
CA ALA A 140 -0.15 1.72 -9.82
C ALA A 140 -1.66 1.52 -9.62
N ARG A 141 -2.48 2.04 -10.54
CA ARG A 141 -3.94 1.85 -10.52
C ARG A 141 -4.33 0.37 -10.67
N GLY A 142 -3.69 -0.37 -11.57
CA GLY A 142 -3.92 -1.81 -11.73
C GLY A 142 -3.45 -2.64 -10.52
N LYS A 143 -2.29 -2.29 -9.94
CA LYS A 143 -1.71 -2.98 -8.78
C LYS A 143 -2.54 -2.83 -7.51
N ALA A 144 -3.32 -1.76 -7.38
CA ALA A 144 -4.29 -1.64 -6.28
C ALA A 144 -5.29 -2.82 -6.26
N GLY A 145 -5.78 -3.25 -7.42
CA GLY A 145 -6.67 -4.42 -7.52
C GLY A 145 -5.99 -5.72 -7.06
N ARG A 146 -4.70 -5.89 -7.36
CA ARG A 146 -3.90 -7.04 -6.91
C ARG A 146 -3.74 -7.05 -5.38
N LEU A 147 -3.42 -5.90 -4.78
CA LEU A 147 -3.29 -5.77 -3.33
C LEU A 147 -4.62 -6.05 -2.60
N ILE A 148 -5.75 -5.59 -3.16
CA ILE A 148 -7.10 -5.91 -2.65
C ILE A 148 -7.34 -7.43 -2.74
N GLY A 149 -6.98 -8.06 -3.85
CA GLY A 149 -7.11 -9.51 -4.05
C GLY A 149 -6.30 -10.33 -3.03
N ASN A 150 -5.10 -9.88 -2.67
CA ASN A 150 -4.27 -10.54 -1.66
C ASN A 150 -4.95 -10.53 -0.29
N LEU A 151 -5.52 -9.38 0.12
CA LEU A 151 -6.28 -9.26 1.36
C LEU A 151 -7.52 -10.17 1.36
N THR A 152 -8.35 -10.07 0.32
CA THR A 152 -9.60 -10.84 0.26
C THR A 152 -9.35 -12.35 0.19
N GLY A 153 -8.30 -12.76 -0.53
CA GLY A 153 -7.84 -14.14 -0.58
C GLY A 153 -7.44 -14.66 0.80
N LEU A 154 -6.59 -13.93 1.53
CA LEU A 154 -6.17 -14.34 2.88
C LEU A 154 -7.37 -14.43 3.84
N LEU A 155 -8.24 -13.41 3.88
CA LEU A 155 -9.42 -13.42 4.74
C LEU A 155 -10.36 -14.60 4.42
N THR A 156 -10.48 -14.95 3.14
CA THR A 156 -11.29 -16.09 2.70
C THR A 156 -10.68 -17.42 3.15
N MET A 157 -9.36 -17.56 3.06
CA MET A 157 -8.65 -18.76 3.54
C MET A 157 -8.80 -18.94 5.06
N LEU A 158 -8.67 -17.86 5.83
CA LEU A 158 -8.78 -17.92 7.30
C LEU A 158 -10.20 -18.23 7.80
N LYS A 159 -11.23 -17.92 6.99
CA LYS A 159 -12.62 -18.00 7.40
C LYS A 159 -13.03 -19.44 7.74
N GLY A 160 -13.37 -19.66 9.01
CA GLY A 160 -13.97 -20.91 9.48
C GLY A 160 -13.00 -22.08 9.62
N LEU A 161 -11.69 -21.82 9.67
CA LEU A 161 -10.71 -22.85 10.01
C LEU A 161 -10.93 -23.33 11.46
N PRO A 162 -10.88 -24.64 11.72
CA PRO A 162 -10.93 -25.17 13.08
C PRO A 162 -9.61 -24.88 13.81
N SER A 163 -9.64 -24.79 15.13
CA SER A 163 -8.39 -24.73 15.92
C SER A 163 -7.59 -26.04 15.78
N THR A 164 -6.26 -26.03 15.80
CA THR A 164 -5.32 -24.89 15.84
C THR A 164 -4.58 -24.71 14.51
N TYR A 165 -3.37 -25.25 14.38
CA TYR A 165 -2.60 -25.13 13.15
C TYR A 165 -3.17 -26.08 12.09
N ASN A 166 -3.50 -25.53 10.93
CA ASN A 166 -3.88 -26.28 9.73
C ASN A 166 -2.90 -25.95 8.60
N LYS A 167 -2.79 -26.87 7.63
CA LYS A 167 -1.85 -26.70 6.51
C LYS A 167 -2.21 -25.50 5.62
N ASP A 168 -3.47 -25.11 5.60
CA ASP A 168 -4.03 -23.91 4.95
C ASP A 168 -3.24 -22.65 5.33
N LEU A 169 -2.77 -22.55 6.59
CA LEU A 169 -1.99 -21.42 7.10
C LEU A 169 -0.59 -21.28 6.46
N GLN A 170 -0.22 -22.14 5.52
CA GLN A 170 0.96 -21.92 4.69
C GLN A 170 0.75 -20.83 3.62
N ASP A 171 -0.51 -20.59 3.22
CA ASP A 171 -0.88 -19.64 2.17
C ASP A 171 -0.91 -18.18 2.64
N ASP A 172 -0.48 -17.90 3.87
CA ASP A 172 -0.28 -16.55 4.39
C ASP A 172 0.92 -15.81 3.75
N LYS A 173 1.97 -16.54 3.37
CA LYS A 173 3.27 -15.99 2.93
C LYS A 173 3.20 -15.33 1.58
N GLN A 174 2.71 -16.06 0.58
CA GLN A 174 2.69 -15.59 -0.80
C GLN A 174 1.96 -14.24 -0.97
N PRO A 175 0.70 -14.07 -0.51
CA PRO A 175 0.01 -12.78 -0.64
C PRO A 175 0.73 -11.66 0.14
N THR A 176 1.30 -11.99 1.31
CA THR A 176 2.03 -11.01 2.13
C THR A 176 3.30 -10.52 1.43
N PHE A 177 4.17 -11.43 0.99
CA PHE A 177 5.41 -11.07 0.27
C PHE A 177 5.11 -10.27 -0.99
N GLU A 178 4.16 -10.75 -1.79
CA GLU A 178 3.80 -10.07 -3.02
C GLU A 178 3.27 -8.65 -2.81
N ALA A 179 2.55 -8.41 -1.71
CA ALA A 179 2.04 -7.08 -1.38
C ALA A 179 3.18 -6.11 -1.06
N PHE A 180 4.16 -6.52 -0.24
CA PHE A 180 5.33 -5.71 0.07
C PHE A 180 6.21 -5.49 -1.16
N ASP A 181 6.53 -6.54 -1.92
CA ASP A 181 7.32 -6.44 -3.17
C ASP A 181 6.67 -5.48 -4.17
N THR A 182 5.34 -5.52 -4.29
CA THR A 182 4.59 -4.61 -5.16
C THR A 182 4.76 -3.15 -4.71
N LEU A 183 4.66 -2.87 -3.41
CA LEU A 183 4.80 -1.50 -2.89
C LEU A 183 6.23 -1.00 -2.96
N ASP A 184 7.23 -1.85 -2.71
CA ASP A 184 8.65 -1.52 -2.83
C ASP A 184 9.04 -1.15 -4.26
N LEU A 185 8.37 -1.74 -5.27
CA LEU A 185 8.53 -1.35 -6.66
C LEU A 185 7.80 -0.03 -7.01
N LEU A 186 6.59 0.17 -6.49
CA LEU A 186 5.75 1.31 -6.86
C LEU A 186 6.18 2.63 -6.18
N LEU A 187 6.43 2.59 -4.87
CA LEU A 187 6.63 3.80 -4.06
C LEU A 187 7.83 4.66 -4.55
N PRO A 188 9.00 4.10 -4.88
CA PRO A 188 10.12 4.90 -5.38
C PRO A 188 9.80 5.57 -6.72
N VAL A 189 9.12 4.87 -7.63
CA VAL A 189 8.76 5.38 -8.96
C VAL A 189 7.74 6.51 -8.84
N ILE A 190 6.68 6.32 -8.04
CA ILE A 190 5.67 7.35 -7.80
C ILE A 190 6.30 8.58 -7.13
N THR A 191 7.18 8.36 -6.15
CA THR A 191 7.92 9.45 -5.48
C THR A 191 8.71 10.29 -6.50
N ALA A 192 9.40 9.63 -7.43
CA ALA A 192 10.18 10.31 -8.45
C ALA A 192 9.31 11.08 -9.48
N ILE A 193 8.16 10.51 -9.86
CA ILE A 193 7.15 11.20 -10.69
C ILE A 193 6.69 12.49 -10.02
N ILE A 194 6.31 12.42 -8.74
CA ILE A 194 5.85 13.60 -7.99
C ILE A 194 6.97 14.63 -7.85
N ALA A 195 8.20 14.20 -7.58
CA ALA A 195 9.34 15.10 -7.44
C ALA A 195 9.74 15.83 -8.73
N THR A 196 9.41 15.25 -9.89
CA THR A 196 9.75 15.81 -11.21
C THR A 196 8.55 16.39 -11.96
N LEU A 197 7.36 16.36 -11.35
CA LEU A 197 6.12 16.80 -11.95
C LEU A 197 6.15 18.29 -12.27
N GLN A 198 5.88 18.65 -13.53
CA GLN A 198 5.81 20.05 -13.95
C GLN A 198 4.36 20.49 -14.11
N PHE A 199 4.01 21.64 -13.51
CA PHE A 199 2.68 22.23 -13.65
C PHE A 199 2.65 23.24 -14.80
N ASN A 200 1.64 23.15 -15.66
CA ASN A 200 1.38 24.14 -16.69
C ASN A 200 0.47 25.24 -16.15
N ILE A 201 1.10 26.26 -15.54
CA ILE A 201 0.39 27.36 -14.88
C ILE A 201 -0.55 28.09 -15.86
N GLY A 202 -0.14 28.30 -17.11
CA GLY A 202 -0.96 28.97 -18.12
C GLY A 202 -2.24 28.19 -18.44
N LYS A 203 -2.14 26.87 -18.62
CA LYS A 203 -3.31 26.00 -18.83
C LYS A 203 -4.23 25.96 -17.61
N MET A 204 -3.66 25.88 -16.41
CA MET A 204 -4.43 25.86 -15.17
C MET A 204 -5.18 27.18 -14.94
N GLN A 205 -4.55 28.32 -15.24
CA GLN A 205 -5.19 29.63 -15.14
C GLN A 205 -6.31 29.80 -16.18
N ALA A 206 -6.08 29.39 -17.43
CA ALA A 206 -7.09 29.44 -18.48
C ALA A 206 -8.33 28.57 -18.18
N ALA A 207 -8.20 27.55 -17.32
CA ALA A 207 -9.32 26.70 -16.91
C ALA A 207 -10.20 27.29 -15.80
N LEU A 208 -9.85 28.47 -15.25
CA LEU A 208 -10.63 29.10 -14.18
C LEU A 208 -11.86 29.89 -14.69
N GLY A 209 -11.97 30.11 -16.01
CA GLY A 209 -12.95 31.01 -16.62
C GLY A 209 -12.32 32.36 -16.89
#